data_AF-A0A6A3BQY6-F1
#
_entry.id   AF-A0A6A3BQY6-F1
#
_cell.length_a   1.000
_cell.length_b   1.000
_cell.length_c   1.000
_cell.angle_alpha   90.00
_cell.angle_beta   90.00
_cell.angle_gamma   90.00
#
_symmetry.space_group_name_H-M   'P 1'
#
loop_
_entity.id
_entity.type
_entity.pdbx_description
1 polymer ?
#
loop_
_entity_poly.entity_id
_entity_poly.type
_entity_poly.pdbx_seq_one_letter_code
_entity_poly.pdbx_strand_id
1 'polypeptide(L)' 'MNNIGTVSVVRIPKFVSILLRAETKANASVFYVPPPCVAAAIMEAMEVELDLVVCITKGIPQHDMVRVKAALNQ' A
#
# COMPACT_ATOMS: atom_id res chain seq x y z
N MET A 1 37.78 -16.71 -19.95
CA MET A 1 36.52 -17.08 -19.27
C MET A 1 36.08 -15.91 -18.41
N ASN A 2 35.31 -14.97 -18.98
CA ASN A 2 34.86 -13.77 -18.26
C ASN A 2 33.37 -13.91 -17.96
N ASN A 3 33.07 -14.26 -16.71
CA ASN A 3 31.71 -14.43 -16.21
C ASN A 3 31.18 -13.06 -15.72
N ILE A 4 30.93 -12.14 -16.66
CA ILE A 4 30.27 -10.87 -16.32
C ILE A 4 28.82 -11.17 -15.92
N GLY A 5 28.55 -11.14 -14.62
CA GLY A 5 27.23 -11.40 -14.06
C GLY A 5 26.18 -10.53 -14.74
N THR A 6 25.18 -11.17 -15.36
CA THR A 6 24.08 -10.50 -16.03
C THR A 6 23.26 -9.72 -15.00
N VAL A 7 23.24 -8.39 -15.11
CA VAL A 7 22.35 -7.54 -14.30
C VAL A 7 20.92 -7.70 -14.83
N SER A 8 20.09 -8.43 -14.10
CA SER A 8 18.68 -8.61 -14.44
C SER A 8 17.88 -7.41 -13.96
N VAL A 9 17.30 -6.63 -14.90
CA VAL A 9 16.38 -5.55 -14.55
C VAL A 9 14.98 -6.15 -14.38
N VAL A 10 14.49 -6.16 -13.14
CA VAL A 10 13.14 -6.67 -12.83
C VAL A 10 12.12 -5.57 -13.13
N ARG A 11 11.17 -5.86 -14.03
CA ARG A 11 10.05 -4.96 -14.32
C ARG A 11 8.93 -5.22 -13.31
N ILE A 12 8.77 -4.28 -12.38
CA ILE A 12 7.67 -4.30 -11.42
C ILE A 12 6.39 -3.79 -12.09
N PRO A 13 5.27 -4.54 -12.04
CA PRO A 13 4.01 -4.08 -12.59
C PRO A 13 3.49 -2.87 -11.79
N LYS A 14 3.01 -1.86 -12.52
CA LYS A 14 2.36 -0.69 -11.93
C LYS A 14 0.87 -0.91 -11.99
N PHE A 15 0.24 -0.89 -10.82
CA PHE A 15 -1.19 -1.01 -10.70
C PHE A 15 -1.73 0.25 -10.02
N VAL A 16 -2.98 0.58 -10.34
CA VAL A 16 -3.71 1.67 -9.71
C VAL A 16 -4.96 1.04 -9.10
N SER A 17 -5.08 1.14 -7.77
CA SER A 17 -6.24 0.75 -6.95
C SER A 17 -6.41 -0.73 -6.53
N ILE A 18 -7.49 -0.94 -5.78
CA ILE A 18 -8.21 -2.13 -5.32
C ILE A 18 -7.99 -3.45 -6.09
N LEU A 19 -7.78 -3.37 -7.42
CA LEU A 19 -7.58 -4.54 -8.28
C LEU A 19 -6.27 -5.31 -7.98
N LEU A 20 -5.36 -4.70 -7.22
CA LEU A 20 -4.08 -5.30 -6.85
C LEU A 20 -4.22 -6.67 -6.19
N ARG A 21 -5.11 -6.83 -5.20
CA ARG A 21 -5.21 -8.09 -4.44
C ARG A 21 -5.73 -9.24 -5.33
N ALA A 22 -6.69 -8.96 -6.20
CA ALA A 22 -7.28 -9.94 -7.09
C ALA A 22 -6.25 -10.53 -8.09
N GLU A 23 -5.38 -9.68 -8.65
CA GLU A 23 -4.41 -10.10 -9.65
C GLU A 23 -3.08 -10.58 -9.05
N THR A 24 -2.63 -9.96 -7.95
CA THR A 24 -1.31 -10.24 -7.36
C THR A 24 -1.34 -11.23 -6.21
N LYS A 25 -2.51 -11.46 -5.59
CA LYS A 25 -2.65 -12.22 -4.33
C LYS A 25 -1.77 -11.67 -3.19
N ALA A 26 -1.47 -10.37 -3.23
CA ALA A 26 -0.71 -9.71 -2.17
C ALA A 26 -1.49 -9.75 -0.84
N ASN A 27 -0.78 -10.04 0.24
CA ASN A 27 -1.30 -10.03 1.62
C ASN A 27 -0.93 -8.74 2.38
N ALA A 28 0.07 -8.00 1.89
CA ALA A 28 0.55 -6.78 2.52
C ALA A 28 0.74 -5.66 1.50
N SER A 29 0.57 -4.42 1.94
CA SER A 29 0.82 -3.22 1.14
C SER A 29 1.61 -2.15 1.91
N VAL A 30 2.34 -1.34 1.16
CA VAL A 30 3.08 -0.19 1.70
C VAL A 30 2.65 1.07 0.94
N PHE A 31 2.22 2.10 1.67
CA PHE A 31 1.74 3.34 1.07
C PHE A 31 2.80 4.44 1.08
N TYR A 32 3.10 4.89 -0.14
CA TYR A 32 3.93 6.06 -0.45
C TYR A 32 3.06 7.18 -1.03
N VAL A 33 1.99 7.54 -0.32
CA VAL A 33 1.00 8.53 -0.79
C VAL A 33 1.16 9.86 -0.04
N PRO A 34 0.78 11.00 -0.65
CA PRO A 34 0.77 12.29 0.04
C PRO A 34 -0.19 12.30 1.25
N PRO A 35 0.08 13.10 2.30
CA PRO A 35 -0.70 13.10 3.56
C PRO A 35 -2.23 13.20 3.41
N PRO A 36 -2.80 14.09 2.57
CA PRO A 36 -4.26 14.22 2.49
C PRO A 36 -4.95 13.01 1.87
N CYS A 37 -4.21 12.14 1.17
CA CYS A 37 -4.77 10.97 0.50
C CYS A 37 -4.64 9.68 1.33
N VAL A 38 -3.92 9.70 2.46
CA VAL A 38 -3.61 8.47 3.22
C VAL A 38 -4.87 7.81 3.77
N ALA A 39 -5.79 8.59 4.34
CA ALA A 39 -7.00 8.01 4.94
C ALA A 39 -7.88 7.29 3.92
N ALA A 40 -8.09 7.91 2.74
CA ALA A 40 -8.83 7.28 1.66
C ALA A 40 -8.17 5.96 1.21
N ALA A 41 -6.84 5.96 1.06
CA ALA A 41 -6.09 4.75 0.70
C ALA A 41 -6.22 3.63 1.74
N ILE A 42 -6.23 3.96 3.04
CA ILE A 42 -6.40 2.96 4.11
C ILE A 42 -7.83 2.40 4.08
N MET A 43 -8.84 3.24 3.89
CA MET A 43 -10.23 2.77 3.78
C MET A 43 -10.41 1.85 2.57
N GLU A 44 -9.81 2.19 1.42
CA GLU A 44 -9.79 1.28 0.26
C GLU A 44 -9.11 -0.05 0.59
N ALA A 45 -7.98 -0.04 1.30
CA ALA A 45 -7.29 -1.27 1.69
C ALA A 45 -8.10 -2.16 2.64
N MET A 46 -8.93 -1.55 3.49
CA MET A 46 -9.86 -2.26 4.35
C MET A 46 -10.97 -2.94 3.54
N GLU A 47 -11.50 -2.28 2.50
CA GLU A 47 -12.49 -2.88 1.60
C GLU A 47 -11.96 -4.09 0.83
N VAL A 48 -10.65 -4.10 0.52
CA VAL A 48 -10.00 -5.26 -0.12
C VAL A 48 -9.54 -6.30 0.90
N GLU A 49 -9.75 -6.10 2.19
CA GLU A 49 -9.31 -6.96 3.28
C GLU A 49 -7.81 -7.35 3.18
N LEU A 50 -6.93 -6.36 3.03
CA LEU A 50 -5.50 -6.62 3.15
C LEU A 50 -5.11 -6.90 4.61
N ASP A 51 -4.34 -7.98 4.84
CA ASP A 51 -3.96 -8.41 6.19
C ASP A 51 -3.05 -7.40 6.90
N LEU A 52 -2.18 -6.72 6.14
CA LEU A 52 -1.24 -5.73 6.67
C LEU A 52 -1.05 -4.54 5.73
N VAL A 53 -1.22 -3.33 6.25
CA VAL A 53 -0.95 -2.09 5.53
C VAL A 53 0.03 -1.24 6.33
N VAL A 54 1.11 -0.80 5.69
CA VAL A 54 2.12 0.06 6.30
C VAL A 54 2.14 1.42 5.62
N CYS A 55 1.80 2.47 6.37
CA CYS A 55 1.94 3.86 5.91
C CYS A 55 3.24 4.49 6.44
N ILE A 56 4.06 5.04 5.55
CA ILE A 56 5.33 5.71 5.92
C ILE A 56 5.16 7.25 5.92
N THR A 57 4.05 7.75 5.38
CA THR A 57 3.77 9.18 5.20
C THR A 57 3.77 9.94 6.53
N LYS A 58 4.56 11.01 6.60
CA LYS A 58 4.58 11.95 7.73
C LYS A 58 3.54 13.06 7.55
N GLY A 59 3.05 13.62 8.65
CA GLY A 59 2.15 14.78 8.63
C GLY A 59 0.69 14.47 8.28
N ILE A 60 0.25 13.23 8.51
CA ILE A 60 -1.17 12.86 8.36
C ILE A 60 -1.99 13.63 9.40
N PRO A 61 -3.08 14.31 9.01
CA PRO A 61 -3.97 14.98 9.96
C PRO A 61 -4.45 14.02 11.05
N GLN A 62 -4.35 14.42 12.32
CA GLN A 62 -4.74 13.56 13.44
C GLN A 62 -6.21 13.12 13.36
N HIS A 63 -7.09 14.02 12.89
CA HIS A 63 -8.52 13.74 12.71
C HIS A 63 -8.76 12.54 11.77
N ASP A 64 -7.95 12.42 10.72
CA ASP A 64 -8.07 11.34 9.75
C ASP A 64 -7.61 10.00 10.32
N MET A 65 -6.53 10.01 11.11
CA MET A 65 -6.09 8.79 11.82
C MET A 65 -7.10 8.33 12.88
N VAL A 66 -7.83 9.25 13.53
CA VAL A 66 -8.91 8.89 14.46
C VAL A 66 -10.05 8.19 13.73
N ARG A 67 -10.45 8.69 12.54
CA ARG A 67 -11.47 8.03 11.69
C ARG A 67 -11.05 6.62 11.29
N VAL A 68 -9.81 6.46 10.81
CA VAL A 68 -9.25 5.16 10.43
C VAL A 68 -9.22 4.19 11.61
N LYS A 69 -8.75 4.65 12.77
CA LYS A 69 -8.71 3.83 13.99
C LYS A 69 -10.12 3.40 14.43
N ALA A 70 -11.10 4.28 14.30
CA ALA A 70 -12.49 3.94 14.62
C ALA A 70 -13.03 2.88 13.66
N ALA A 71 -12.76 3.00 12.35
CA ALA A 71 -13.16 2.02 11.35
C ALA A 71 -12.52 0.64 11.58
N LEU A 72 -11.26 0.58 12.05
CA LEU A 72 -10.55 -0.68 12.33
C LEU A 72 -11.01 -1.41 13.60
N ASN A 73 -11.66 -0.69 14.54
CA ASN A 73 -12.11 -1.22 15.82
C ASN A 73 -13.63 -1.50 15.86
N GLN A 74 -14.33 -1.32 14.74
CA GLN A 74 -15.71 -1.78 14.56
C GLN A 74 -15.72 -3.27 14.23
#